data_AF-A0A924ZTR8-F1
#
_entry.id   AF-A0A924ZTR8-F1
#
_cell.length_a   1.000
_cell.length_b   1.000
_cell.length_c   1.000
_cell.angle_alpha   90.00
_cell.angle_beta   90.00
_cell.angle_gamma   90.00
#
_symmetry.space_group_name_H-M   'P 1'
#
loop_
_entity.id
_entity.type
_entity.pdbx_description
1 polymer ?
#
loop_
_entity_poly.entity_id
_entity_poly.type
_entity_poly.pdbx_seq_one_letter_code
_entity_poly.pdbx_strand_id
1 'polypeptide(L)'
;MKETFLSARWENLIMANYEVNPDILTSYLPKGVEVDFYNNKSYVSLVGFMFKQTNLFNIPIPFLGTFEEINLRFYVKRVEGNTIKRGVVFINETVPYKLVAWLANKLYKEHYIAIPTK
;
A
#
# COMPACT_ATOMS: atom_id res chain seq x y z
N MET A 1 -1.15 27.79 6.43
CA MET A 1 -1.99 26.68 5.93
C MET A 1 -1.13 25.42 6.00
N LYS A 2 -1.65 24.27 6.44
CA LYS A 2 -0.88 23.01 6.35
C LYS A 2 -0.66 22.73 4.88
N GLU A 3 0.58 22.75 4.43
CA GLU A 3 0.96 22.35 3.07
C GLU A 3 0.49 20.90 2.87
N THR A 4 -0.43 20.67 1.95
CA THR A 4 -0.87 19.32 1.59
C THR A 4 0.33 18.57 1.03
N PHE A 5 0.81 17.57 1.77
CA PHE A 5 2.00 16.80 1.40
C PHE A 5 1.83 16.12 0.03
N LEU A 6 0.74 15.38 -0.15
CA LEU A 6 0.40 14.68 -1.38
C LEU A 6 -1.09 14.84 -1.68
N SER A 7 -1.43 15.22 -2.91
CA SER A 7 -2.80 15.16 -3.42
C SER A 7 -2.82 14.34 -4.70
N ALA A 8 -3.78 13.41 -4.83
CA ALA A 8 -3.96 12.60 -6.01
C ALA A 8 -5.42 12.12 -6.10
N ARG A 9 -5.86 11.80 -7.31
CA ARG A 9 -7.13 11.09 -7.57
C ARG A 9 -6.84 9.62 -7.78
N TRP A 10 -7.59 8.78 -7.09
CA TRP A 10 -7.58 7.34 -7.30
C TRP A 10 -8.77 6.97 -8.17
N GLU A 11 -8.49 6.42 -9.35
CA GLU A 11 -9.51 6.03 -10.32
C GLU A 11 -9.32 4.57 -10.74
N ASN A 12 -10.37 3.95 -11.30
CA ASN A 12 -10.32 2.58 -11.85
C ASN A 12 -9.77 1.54 -10.86
N LEU A 13 -10.33 1.52 -9.64
CA LEU A 13 -9.91 0.62 -8.57
C LEU A 13 -10.40 -0.82 -8.84
N ILE A 14 -9.47 -1.77 -8.75
CA ILE A 14 -9.73 -3.21 -8.78
C ILE A 14 -9.15 -3.88 -7.55
N MET A 15 -9.88 -4.85 -7.00
CA MET A 15 -9.44 -5.63 -5.84
C MET A 15 -9.68 -7.11 -6.09
N ALA A 16 -8.63 -7.91 -5.93
CA ALA A 16 -8.72 -9.36 -5.84
C ALA A 16 -8.27 -9.80 -4.44
N ASN A 17 -9.14 -10.52 -3.73
CA ASN A 17 -8.88 -10.98 -2.37
C ASN A 17 -8.72 -12.49 -2.35
N TYR A 18 -7.62 -12.96 -1.78
CA TYR A 18 -7.27 -14.37 -1.69
C TYR A 18 -7.23 -14.79 -0.24
N GLU A 19 -8.00 -15.83 0.10
CA GLU A 19 -7.84 -16.51 1.38
C GLU A 19 -6.49 -17.23 1.41
N VAL A 20 -5.75 -17.06 2.49
CA VAL A 20 -4.42 -17.67 2.66
C VAL A 20 -4.26 -18.29 4.04
N ASN A 21 -3.33 -19.25 4.16
CA ASN A 21 -2.88 -19.72 5.47
C ASN A 21 -2.12 -18.57 6.17
N PRO A 22 -2.50 -18.16 7.39
CA PRO A 22 -1.82 -17.07 8.11
C PRO A 22 -0.32 -17.32 8.36
N ASP A 23 0.13 -18.58 8.42
CA ASP A 23 1.54 -18.92 8.67
C ASP A 23 2.49 -18.34 7.60
N ILE A 24 2.01 -18.17 6.36
CA ILE A 24 2.82 -17.60 5.27
C ILE A 24 3.03 -16.08 5.44
N LEU A 25 2.22 -15.43 6.29
CA LEU A 25 2.28 -13.99 6.54
C LEU A 25 3.23 -13.65 7.68
N THR A 26 3.61 -14.63 8.51
CA THR A 26 4.40 -14.42 9.74
C THR A 26 5.76 -13.77 9.45
N SER A 27 6.41 -14.10 8.34
CA SER A 27 7.69 -13.50 7.94
C SER A 27 7.59 -12.01 7.59
N TYR A 28 6.40 -11.54 7.23
CA TYR A 28 6.14 -10.15 6.85
C TYR A 28 5.53 -9.33 7.99
N LEU A 29 5.20 -9.96 9.13
CA LEU A 29 4.47 -9.33 10.22
C LEU A 29 5.38 -8.38 11.02
N PRO A 30 5.07 -7.07 11.07
CA PRO A 30 5.83 -6.14 11.90
C PRO A 30 5.69 -6.44 13.39
N LYS A 31 6.66 -6.00 14.19
CA LYS A 31 6.59 -6.14 15.65
C LYS A 31 5.41 -5.35 16.22
N GLY A 32 4.65 -6.00 17.10
CA GLY A 32 3.55 -5.35 17.85
C GLY A 32 2.22 -5.27 17.10
N VAL A 33 2.05 -6.03 16.02
CA VAL A 33 0.77 -6.25 15.36
C VAL A 33 0.51 -7.75 15.20
N GLU A 34 -0.75 -8.12 15.03
CA GLU A 34 -1.21 -9.48 14.79
C GLU A 34 -1.98 -9.54 13.47
N VAL A 35 -2.03 -10.71 12.82
CA VAL A 35 -2.88 -10.90 11.63
C VAL A 35 -4.35 -10.66 12.01
N ASP A 36 -5.05 -9.87 11.20
CA ASP A 36 -6.50 -9.68 11.36
C ASP A 36 -7.25 -10.78 10.60
N PHE A 37 -8.28 -11.33 11.26
CA PHE A 37 -9.09 -12.41 10.71
C PHE A 37 -10.50 -11.90 10.46
N TYR A 38 -11.02 -12.19 9.26
CA TYR A 38 -12.40 -11.97 8.91
C TYR A 38 -13.08 -13.32 8.74
N ASN A 39 -14.12 -13.60 9.53
CA ASN A 39 -14.80 -14.91 9.55
C ASN A 39 -13.83 -16.10 9.71
N ASN A 40 -12.88 -16.00 10.65
CA ASN A 40 -11.81 -16.98 10.90
C ASN A 40 -10.86 -17.24 9.72
N LYS A 41 -10.85 -16.35 8.72
CA LYS A 41 -9.99 -16.44 7.54
C LYS A 41 -9.06 -15.23 7.45
N SER A 42 -7.85 -15.47 6.97
CA SER A 42 -6.89 -14.40 6.68
C SER A 42 -6.83 -14.17 5.18
N TYR A 43 -6.67 -12.90 4.77
CA TYR A 43 -6.73 -12.50 3.38
C TYR A 43 -5.50 -11.70 2.97
N VAL A 44 -5.04 -11.98 1.75
CA VAL A 44 -4.14 -11.13 0.98
C VAL A 44 -4.94 -10.48 -0.14
N SER A 45 -4.83 -9.17 -0.26
CA SER A 45 -5.46 -8.39 -1.31
C SER A 45 -4.43 -7.90 -2.30
N LEU A 46 -4.68 -8.16 -3.57
CA LEU A 46 -4.05 -7.47 -4.69
C LEU A 46 -4.96 -6.31 -5.10
N VAL A 47 -4.50 -5.08 -4.89
CA VAL A 47 -5.29 -3.86 -5.14
C VAL A 47 -4.59 -3.06 -6.22
N GLY A 48 -5.23 -2.93 -7.38
CA GLY A 48 -4.75 -2.10 -8.48
C GLY A 48 -5.58 -0.83 -8.58
N PHE A 49 -4.96 0.31 -8.82
CA PHE A 49 -5.68 1.55 -9.06
C PHE A 49 -4.80 2.55 -9.81
N MET A 50 -5.44 3.54 -10.42
CA MET A 50 -4.79 4.57 -11.19
C MET A 50 -4.58 5.82 -10.34
N PHE A 51 -3.34 6.24 -10.16
CA PHE A 51 -2.98 7.55 -9.67
C PHE A 51 -3.08 8.58 -10.79
N LYS A 52 -3.90 9.61 -10.59
CA LYS A 52 -4.02 10.76 -11.49
C LYS A 52 -3.87 12.07 -10.76
N GLN A 53 -3.41 13.10 -11.50
CA GLN A 53 -3.31 14.48 -11.01
C GLN A 53 -2.52 14.57 -9.68
N THR A 54 -1.40 13.86 -9.61
CA THR A 54 -0.58 13.79 -8.42
C THR A 54 0.23 15.08 -8.22
N ASN A 55 0.06 15.73 -7.08
CA ASN A 55 0.84 16.88 -6.66
C ASN A 55 1.55 16.58 -5.33
N LEU A 56 2.81 16.97 -5.21
CA LEU A 56 3.57 16.91 -3.97
C LEU A 56 3.83 18.35 -3.50
N PHE A 57 3.41 18.70 -2.29
CA PHE A 57 3.47 20.08 -1.77
C PHE A 57 2.91 21.11 -2.78
N ASN A 58 1.76 20.80 -3.39
CA ASN A 58 1.10 21.58 -4.44
C ASN A 58 1.88 21.77 -5.75
N ILE A 59 3.04 21.11 -5.91
CA ILE A 59 3.78 21.07 -7.18
C ILE A 59 3.28 19.85 -7.96
N PRO A 60 2.63 20.03 -9.12
CA PRO A 60 2.27 18.91 -9.96
C PRO A 60 3.54 18.16 -10.34
N ILE A 61 3.48 16.83 -10.43
CA ILE A 61 4.61 16.04 -10.87
C ILE A 61 4.44 15.72 -12.37
N PRO A 62 4.85 16.61 -13.30
CA PRO A 62 4.55 16.46 -14.72
C PRO A 62 5.19 15.22 -15.34
N PHE A 63 6.32 14.75 -14.80
CA PHE A 63 7.05 13.58 -15.31
C PHE A 63 6.47 12.24 -14.87
N LEU A 64 5.64 12.21 -13.82
CA LEU A 64 4.98 10.98 -13.37
C LEU A 64 3.57 10.82 -13.94
N GLY A 65 2.94 11.93 -14.34
CA GLY A 65 1.66 11.91 -15.06
C GLY A 65 0.59 11.06 -14.37
N THR A 66 0.00 10.14 -15.14
CA THR A 66 -0.93 9.10 -14.69
C THR A 66 -0.16 7.78 -14.60
N PHE A 67 -0.36 6.99 -13.53
CA PHE A 67 0.25 5.66 -13.41
C PHE A 67 -0.54 4.68 -12.56
N GLU A 68 -0.30 3.39 -12.80
CA GLU A 68 -0.86 2.30 -12.02
C GLU A 68 -0.05 2.09 -10.75
N GLU A 69 -0.74 1.93 -9.62
CA GLU A 69 -0.17 1.37 -8.41
C GLU A 69 -0.86 0.04 -8.12
N ILE A 70 -0.05 -0.97 -7.81
CA ILE A 70 -0.51 -2.31 -7.46
C ILE A 70 0.05 -2.68 -6.10
N ASN A 71 -0.85 -2.87 -5.14
CA ASN A 71 -0.51 -3.13 -3.75
C ASN A 71 -0.87 -4.57 -3.40
N LEU A 72 0.14 -5.35 -3.03
CA LEU A 72 -0.03 -6.67 -2.42
C LEU A 72 0.06 -6.51 -0.91
N ARG A 73 -1.09 -6.65 -0.23
CA ARG A 73 -1.19 -6.35 1.20
C ARG A 73 -2.02 -7.37 1.96
N PHE A 74 -1.80 -7.47 3.26
CA PHE A 74 -2.65 -8.24 4.17
C PHE A 74 -3.08 -7.38 5.35
N TYR A 75 -4.05 -7.88 6.11
CA TYR A 75 -4.70 -7.14 7.19
C TYR A 75 -4.09 -7.50 8.54
N VAL A 76 -3.88 -6.46 9.35
CA VAL A 76 -3.36 -6.60 10.70
C VAL A 76 -4.18 -5.80 11.70
N LYS A 77 -4.08 -6.17 12.97
CA LYS A 77 -4.64 -5.43 14.08
C LYS A 77 -3.61 -5.26 15.18
N ARG A 78 -3.79 -4.21 15.97
CA ARG A 78 -3.05 -3.95 17.19
C ARG A 78 -4.02 -3.63 18.30
N VAL A 79 -3.86 -4.30 19.44
CA VAL A 79 -4.59 -3.97 20.66
C VAL A 79 -3.78 -2.94 21.43
N GLU A 80 -4.38 -1.79 21.72
CA GLU A 80 -3.81 -0.74 22.55
C GLU A 80 -4.82 -0.34 23.63
N GLY A 81 -4.56 -0.77 24.86
CA GLY A 81 -5.53 -0.71 25.96
C GLY A 81 -6.82 -1.45 25.59
N ASN A 82 -7.96 -0.74 25.66
CA ASN A 82 -9.26 -1.28 25.29
C ASN A 82 -9.63 -1.02 23.81
N THR A 83 -8.68 -0.55 22.99
CA THR A 83 -8.94 -0.21 21.58
C THR A 83 -8.26 -1.17 20.62
N ILE A 84 -8.99 -1.58 19.59
CA ILE A 84 -8.44 -2.36 18.47
C ILE A 84 -8.20 -1.40 17.30
N LYS A 85 -6.95 -1.23 16.91
CA LYS A 85 -6.54 -0.49 15.72
C LYS A 85 -6.31 -1.46 14.58
N ARG A 86 -7.01 -1.28 13.47
CA ARG A 86 -6.82 -2.08 12.25
C ARG A 86 -5.92 -1.36 11.27
N GLY A 87 -5.13 -2.14 10.54
CA GLY A 87 -4.22 -1.64 9.53
C GLY A 87 -3.98 -2.67 8.44
N VAL A 88 -3.09 -2.32 7.53
CA VAL A 88 -2.61 -3.20 6.48
C VAL A 88 -1.09 -3.21 6.50
N VAL A 89 -0.52 -4.32 6.07
CA VAL A 89 0.91 -4.44 5.82
C VAL A 89 1.09 -4.70 4.34
N PHE A 90 1.91 -3.88 3.70
CA PHE A 90 2.27 -4.05 2.30
C PHE A 90 3.43 -5.04 2.20
N ILE A 91 3.17 -6.20 1.58
CA ILE A 91 4.20 -7.18 1.24
C ILE A 91 5.03 -6.61 0.09
N ASN A 92 4.33 -6.02 -0.88
CA ASN A 92 4.92 -5.36 -2.02
C ASN A 92 4.00 -4.24 -2.53
N GLU A 93 4.63 -3.18 -3.01
CA GLU A 93 3.98 -2.13 -3.77
C GLU A 93 4.70 -2.01 -5.12
N THR A 94 3.93 -2.07 -6.19
CA THR A 94 4.44 -2.05 -7.55
C THR A 94 3.99 -0.79 -8.25
N VAL A 95 4.95 -0.08 -8.84
CA VAL A 95 4.74 1.12 -9.66
C VAL A 95 5.58 1.05 -10.94
N PRO A 96 5.17 1.67 -12.05
CA PRO A 96 5.97 1.68 -13.29
C PRO A 96 7.28 2.46 -13.17
N TYR A 97 7.33 3.45 -12.29
CA TYR A 97 8.42 4.42 -12.26
C TYR A 97 9.47 4.09 -11.20
N LYS A 98 10.68 3.77 -11.67
CA LYS A 98 11.86 3.52 -10.82
C LYS A 98 12.18 4.66 -9.86
N LEU A 99 11.99 5.91 -10.28
CA LEU A 99 12.24 7.09 -9.43
C LEU A 99 11.25 7.16 -8.25
N VAL A 100 9.98 6.79 -8.48
CA VAL A 100 8.95 6.74 -7.43
C VAL A 100 9.28 5.64 -6.43
N ALA A 101 9.55 4.43 -6.92
CA ALA A 101 9.95 3.31 -6.06
C ALA A 101 11.20 3.66 -5.23
N TRP A 102 12.19 4.34 -5.83
CA TRP A 102 13.39 4.78 -5.11
C TRP A 102 13.08 5.84 -4.02
N LEU A 103 12.30 6.87 -4.36
CA LEU A 103 11.90 7.90 -3.39
C LEU A 103 11.07 7.30 -2.25
N ALA A 104 10.13 6.42 -2.56
CA ALA A 104 9.25 5.79 -1.59
C ALA A 104 10.04 4.86 -0.65
N ASN A 105 10.94 4.02 -1.18
CA ASN A 105 11.82 3.18 -0.37
C ASN A 105 12.74 4.02 0.54
N LYS A 106 13.21 5.19 0.05
CA LYS A 106 14.09 6.08 0.82
C LYS A 106 13.35 6.83 1.94
N LEU A 107 12.10 7.23 1.70
CA LEU A 107 11.31 8.04 2.64
C LEU A 107 10.51 7.17 3.63
N TYR A 108 9.92 6.07 3.16
CA TYR A 108 8.95 5.28 3.92
C TYR A 108 9.49 3.92 4.39
N LYS A 109 10.66 3.49 3.89
CA LYS A 109 11.24 2.15 4.16
C LYS A 109 10.30 1.00 3.82
N GLU A 110 9.43 1.21 2.83
CA GLU A 110 8.52 0.19 2.32
C GLU A 110 9.21 -0.66 1.25
N HIS A 111 8.54 -1.73 0.78
CA HIS A 111 9.07 -2.65 -0.23
C HIS A 111 8.52 -2.35 -1.62
N TYR A 112 8.81 -1.14 -2.14
CA TYR A 112 8.44 -0.78 -3.50
C TYR A 112 9.34 -1.46 -4.53
N ILE A 113 8.74 -2.07 -5.54
CA ILE A 113 9.41 -2.65 -6.70
C ILE A 113 8.92 -1.91 -7.95
N ALA A 114 9.85 -1.52 -8.80
CA ALA A 114 9.50 -0.94 -10.09
C ALA A 114 9.38 -2.04 -11.14
N ILE A 115 8.15 -2.32 -11.58
CA ILE A 115 7.85 -3.30 -12.64
C ILE A 115 7.23 -2.52 -13.79
N PRO A 116 7.65 -2.71 -15.06
CA PRO A 116 6.97 -2.09 -16.20
C PRO A 116 5.49 -2.46 -16.23
N THR A 117 4.62 -1.50 -15.95
CA THR A 117 3.18 -1.56 -16.20
C THR A 117 2.86 -0.80 -17.50
N LYS A 118 1.68 -1.00 -18.08
CA LYS A 118 1.29 -0.50 -19.42
C LYS A 118 0.24 0.59 -19.32
#